data_AF-A0A485BIS5-F1
#
_entry.id   AF-A0A485BIS5-F1
#
_cell.length_a   1.000
_cell.length_b   1.000
_cell.length_c   1.000
_cell.angle_alpha   90.00
_cell.angle_beta   90.00
_cell.angle_gamma   90.00
#
_symmetry.space_group_name_H-M   'P 1'
#
loop_
_entity.id
_entity.type
_entity.pdbx_description
1 polymer ?
#
loop_
_entity_poly.entity_id
_entity_poly.type
_entity_poly.pdbx_seq_one_letter_code
_entity_poly.pdbx_strand_id
1 'polypeptide(L)'
;MRRALPRIWSIPTAVSYTLKSSQFPFSISALGPGSERLTFNNLYSELPLAIIMSVLFTWIAWLATAGRLSFSREINMGIAGKEFSLYCQPQMDARVQRCTGVEILLRWNNPRVGWVDPDVFIPIAEMQNLIIPLTRYVISETAKKLHLFPQDPEFQIGINIAAPHFKDGAAAEGFRTKLV
;
A
#
# COMPACT_ATOMS: atom_id res chain seq x y z
N MET A 1 68.02 -26.56 -30.22
CA MET A 1 67.14 -27.11 -29.16
C MET A 1 65.96 -26.17 -28.93
N ARG A 2 64.75 -26.50 -29.41
CA ARG A 2 63.50 -25.77 -29.07
C ARG A 2 62.66 -26.69 -28.19
N ARG A 3 62.44 -26.31 -26.93
CA ARG A 3 61.53 -27.00 -26.00
C ARG A 3 60.08 -26.76 -26.46
N ALA A 4 59.34 -27.82 -26.74
CA ALA A 4 57.91 -27.77 -26.98
C ALA A 4 57.17 -27.59 -25.64
N LEU A 5 56.23 -26.66 -25.57
CA LEU A 5 55.38 -26.40 -24.40
C LEU A 5 54.25 -27.44 -24.30
N PRO A 6 53.85 -27.89 -23.09
CA PRO A 6 52.78 -28.85 -22.91
C PRO A 6 51.41 -28.21 -23.21
N ARG A 7 50.61 -28.91 -24.02
CA ARG A 7 49.28 -28.50 -24.48
C ARG A 7 48.26 -28.81 -23.36
N ILE A 8 48.04 -27.86 -22.45
CA ILE A 8 47.26 -28.06 -21.19
C ILE A 8 45.73 -27.86 -21.34
N TRP A 9 45.21 -27.54 -22.52
CA TRP A 9 43.76 -27.39 -22.72
C TRP A 9 43.27 -28.20 -23.92
N SER A 10 42.89 -29.46 -23.69
CA SER A 10 42.04 -30.23 -24.60
C SER A 10 40.81 -30.70 -23.85
N ILE A 11 39.69 -30.00 -24.05
CA ILE A 11 38.37 -30.40 -23.56
C ILE A 11 38.05 -31.76 -24.19
N PRO A 12 37.78 -32.82 -23.41
CA PRO A 12 37.43 -34.12 -23.98
C PRO A 12 36.12 -33.99 -24.78
N THR A 13 36.20 -34.30 -26.07
CA THR A 13 35.13 -34.06 -27.05
C THR A 13 33.97 -35.03 -26.95
N ALA A 14 34.12 -36.14 -26.23
CA ALA A 14 33.06 -37.12 -25.97
C ALA A 14 33.32 -37.82 -24.62
N VAL A 15 32.27 -37.96 -23.81
CA VAL A 15 32.32 -38.73 -22.56
C VAL A 15 31.79 -40.12 -22.87
N SER A 16 32.58 -41.16 -22.55
CA SER A 16 32.16 -42.55 -22.72
C SER A 16 31.42 -43.02 -21.47
N TYR A 17 30.12 -43.23 -21.61
CA TYR A 17 29.30 -43.87 -20.58
C TYR A 17 29.35 -45.36 -20.80
N THR A 18 30.09 -46.08 -19.95
CA THR A 18 30.17 -47.55 -20.03
C THR A 18 29.30 -48.16 -18.95
N LEU A 19 28.21 -48.78 -19.37
CA LEU A 19 27.34 -49.58 -18.52
C LEU A 19 27.70 -51.05 -18.72
N LYS A 20 28.11 -51.71 -17.64
CA LYS A 20 28.44 -53.13 -17.62
C LYS A 20 27.23 -53.91 -17.12
N SER A 21 26.83 -54.96 -17.85
CA SER A 21 25.74 -55.83 -17.41
C SER A 21 26.16 -56.59 -16.14
N SER A 22 25.28 -56.64 -15.15
CA SER A 22 25.53 -57.38 -13.90
C SER A 22 25.35 -58.89 -14.05
N GLN A 23 24.67 -59.34 -15.11
CA GLN A 23 24.32 -60.76 -15.31
C GLN A 23 25.05 -61.43 -16.49
N PHE A 24 25.61 -60.67 -17.42
CA PHE A 24 26.27 -61.21 -18.62
C PHE A 24 27.61 -60.51 -18.90
N PRO A 25 28.60 -61.19 -19.52
CA PRO A 25 29.95 -60.66 -19.71
C PRO A 25 30.04 -59.73 -20.93
N PHE A 26 29.12 -58.77 -21.05
CA PHE A 26 29.17 -57.71 -22.06
C PHE A 26 29.00 -56.33 -21.41
N SER A 27 29.58 -55.32 -22.06
CA SER A 27 29.49 -53.91 -21.67
C SER A 27 29.05 -53.07 -22.85
N ILE A 28 28.15 -52.13 -22.61
CA ILE A 28 27.69 -51.15 -23.60
C ILE A 28 28.39 -49.84 -23.29
N SER A 29 29.18 -49.34 -24.24
CA SER A 29 29.81 -48.03 -24.16
C SER A 29 29.10 -47.09 -25.14
N ALA A 30 28.45 -46.05 -24.62
CA ALA A 30 27.86 -44.99 -25.41
C ALA A 30 28.77 -43.75 -25.38
N LEU A 31 29.12 -43.21 -26.55
CA LEU A 31 29.80 -41.91 -26.66
C LEU A 31 28.74 -40.82 -26.78
N GLY A 32 28.61 -40.00 -25.74
CA GLY A 32 27.70 -38.85 -25.70
C GLY A 32 28.47 -37.54 -25.57
N PRO A 33 27.93 -36.41 -26.06
CA PRO A 33 28.47 -35.10 -25.73
C PRO A 33 28.42 -34.89 -24.21
N GLY A 34 29.51 -34.39 -23.61
CA GLY A 34 29.56 -34.13 -22.18
C GLY A 34 28.44 -33.17 -21.75
N SER A 35 27.85 -33.43 -20.58
CA SER A 35 26.72 -32.67 -20.01
C SER A 35 26.95 -31.15 -20.00
N GLU A 36 28.20 -30.71 -19.93
CA GLU A 36 28.56 -29.29 -19.95
C GLU A 36 28.22 -28.60 -21.27
N ARG A 37 28.33 -29.28 -22.42
CA ARG A 37 28.02 -28.68 -23.74
C ARG A 37 26.52 -28.52 -23.96
N LEU A 38 25.70 -29.38 -23.33
CA LEU A 38 24.24 -29.23 -23.34
C LEU A 38 23.80 -28.05 -22.48
N THR A 39 24.45 -27.84 -21.33
CA THR A 39 24.17 -26.71 -20.45
C THR A 39 24.54 -25.36 -21.09
N PHE A 40 25.69 -25.24 -21.76
CA PHE A 40 26.10 -23.97 -22.38
C PHE A 40 25.21 -23.55 -23.56
N ASN A 41 24.70 -24.50 -24.36
CA ASN A 41 23.78 -24.18 -25.45
C ASN A 41 22.40 -23.73 -24.95
N ASN A 42 21.93 -24.24 -23.81
CA ASN A 42 20.67 -23.84 -23.20
C ASN A 42 20.81 -22.62 -22.27
N LEU A 43 22.02 -22.27 -21.83
CA LEU A 43 22.22 -21.11 -20.95
C LEU A 43 21.74 -19.80 -21.60
N TYR A 44 21.88 -19.68 -22.92
CA TYR A 44 21.40 -18.51 -23.66
C TYR A 44 19.87 -18.46 -23.79
N SER A 45 19.17 -19.61 -23.77
CA SER A 45 17.70 -19.64 -23.82
C SER A 45 17.04 -19.28 -22.49
N GLU A 46 17.73 -19.49 -21.37
CA GLU A 46 17.18 -19.20 -20.02
C GLU A 46 17.39 -17.74 -19.58
N LEU A 47 18.39 -17.04 -20.16
CA LEU A 47 18.71 -15.64 -19.81
C LEU A 47 17.55 -14.66 -20.03
N PRO A 48 16.83 -14.67 -21.18
CA PRO A 48 15.72 -13.75 -21.41
C PRO A 48 14.60 -13.92 -20.38
N LEU A 49 14.27 -15.17 -20.01
CA LEU A 49 13.23 -15.45 -19.03
C LEU A 49 13.64 -14.95 -17.64
N ALA A 50 14.89 -15.16 -17.23
CA ALA A 50 15.41 -14.64 -15.96
C ALA A 50 15.36 -13.11 -15.90
N ILE A 51 15.69 -12.42 -17.00
CA ILE A 51 15.60 -10.96 -17.09
C ILE A 51 14.14 -10.50 -17.00
N ILE A 52 13.23 -11.14 -17.74
CA ILE A 52 11.80 -10.82 -17.69
C ILE A 52 11.26 -11.01 -16.27
N MET A 53 11.59 -12.12 -15.61
CA MET A 53 11.18 -12.39 -14.23
C MET A 53 11.75 -11.37 -13.25
N SER A 54 13.02 -10.98 -13.42
CA SER A 54 13.65 -9.95 -12.58
C SER A 54 12.97 -8.58 -12.76
N VAL A 55 12.68 -8.19 -14.00
CA VAL A 55 11.98 -6.92 -14.30
C VAL A 55 10.56 -6.97 -13.75
N LEU A 56 9.85 -8.09 -13.92
CA LEU A 56 8.50 -8.29 -13.39
C LEU A 56 8.48 -8.16 -11.86
N PHE A 57 9.39 -8.84 -11.16
CA PHE A 57 9.51 -8.73 -9.70
C PHE A 57 9.82 -7.30 -9.25
N THR A 58 10.76 -6.64 -9.94
CA THR A 58 11.10 -5.24 -9.65
C THR A 58 9.90 -4.32 -9.87
N TRP A 59 9.13 -4.54 -10.95
CA TRP A 59 7.93 -3.77 -11.27
C TRP A 59 6.82 -3.99 -10.25
N ILE A 60 6.56 -5.23 -9.82
CA ILE A 60 5.56 -5.56 -8.80
C ILE A 60 5.94 -4.93 -7.45
N ALA A 61 7.20 -5.04 -7.03
CA ALA A 61 7.69 -4.42 -5.81
C ALA A 61 7.60 -2.88 -5.87
N TRP A 62 7.92 -2.29 -7.02
CA TRP A 62 7.76 -0.86 -7.26
C TRP A 62 6.29 -0.44 -7.22
N LEU A 63 5.38 -1.18 -7.87
CA LEU A 63 3.94 -0.92 -7.86
C LEU A 63 3.37 -1.01 -6.43
N ALA A 64 3.78 -2.01 -5.65
CA ALA A 64 3.36 -2.17 -4.25
C ALA A 64 3.84 -1.02 -3.35
N THR A 65 4.98 -0.39 -3.67
CA THR A 65 5.54 0.72 -2.89
C THR A 65 5.03 2.08 -3.37
N ALA A 66 4.84 2.25 -4.68
CA ALA A 66 4.41 3.49 -5.32
C ALA A 66 2.95 3.86 -4.99
N GLY A 67 2.11 2.90 -4.57
CA GLY A 67 0.78 3.16 -4.03
C GLY A 67 0.76 3.99 -2.73
N ARG A 68 1.94 4.26 -2.13
CA ARG A 68 2.11 5.20 -1.01
C ARG A 68 2.47 6.62 -1.48
N LEU A 69 2.11 6.98 -2.71
CA LEU A 69 2.12 8.38 -3.15
C LEU A 69 1.39 9.23 -2.09
N SER A 70 2.08 10.27 -1.64
CA SER A 70 1.81 11.02 -0.41
C SER A 70 0.33 11.38 -0.26
N PHE A 71 -0.42 10.54 0.46
CA PHE A 71 -1.74 10.89 1.00
C PHE A 71 -1.66 12.22 1.78
N SER A 72 -0.48 12.57 2.30
CA SER A 72 -0.26 13.86 2.94
C SER A 72 -0.52 15.04 2.02
N ARG A 73 0.02 14.95 0.80
CA ARG A 73 -0.19 15.96 -0.22
C ARG A 73 -1.64 15.97 -0.68
N GLU A 74 -2.24 14.79 -0.85
CA GLU A 74 -3.64 14.68 -1.29
C GLU A 74 -4.63 15.21 -0.26
N ILE A 75 -4.46 14.93 1.04
CA ILE A 75 -5.33 15.47 2.10
C ILE A 75 -5.20 17.00 2.16
N ASN A 76 -3.98 17.55 2.12
CA ASN A 76 -3.79 19.01 2.12
C ASN A 76 -4.39 19.66 0.88
N MET A 77 -4.21 19.06 -0.29
CA MET A 77 -4.83 19.52 -1.53
C MET A 77 -6.36 19.40 -1.45
N GLY A 78 -6.89 18.34 -0.88
CA GLY A 78 -8.32 18.12 -0.72
C GLY A 78 -8.99 19.13 0.20
N ILE A 79 -8.31 19.53 1.28
CA ILE A 79 -8.75 20.63 2.16
C ILE A 79 -8.83 21.94 1.36
N ALA A 80 -7.78 22.29 0.62
CA ALA A 80 -7.74 23.51 -0.20
C ALA A 80 -8.74 23.47 -1.37
N GLY A 81 -8.93 22.29 -1.96
CA GLY A 81 -9.79 22.02 -3.11
C GLY A 81 -11.26 21.82 -2.78
N LYS A 82 -11.67 21.92 -1.50
CA LYS A 82 -13.04 21.64 -1.04
C LYS A 82 -13.55 20.24 -1.41
N GLU A 83 -12.66 19.26 -1.40
CA GLU A 83 -12.99 17.85 -1.68
C GLU A 83 -13.64 17.14 -0.49
N PHE A 84 -13.54 17.76 0.69
CA PHE A 84 -14.16 17.28 1.91
C PHE A 84 -15.56 17.85 2.09
N SER A 85 -16.49 17.00 2.51
CA SER A 85 -17.87 17.35 2.82
C SER A 85 -18.23 16.91 4.24
N LEU A 86 -19.13 17.65 4.88
CA LEU A 86 -19.64 17.34 6.21
C LEU A 86 -21.03 16.73 6.09
N TYR A 87 -21.19 15.55 6.68
CA TYR A 87 -22.45 14.84 6.78
C TYR A 87 -22.94 14.93 8.22
N CYS A 88 -24.27 15.00 8.40
CA CYS A 88 -24.88 15.04 9.73
C CYS A 88 -25.59 13.73 10.00
N GLN A 89 -25.20 13.02 11.05
CA GLN A 89 -25.91 11.84 11.53
C GLN A 89 -26.80 12.22 12.72
N PRO A 90 -28.13 12.09 12.65
CA PRO A 90 -29.02 12.45 13.74
C PRO A 90 -28.84 11.53 14.96
N GLN A 91 -28.88 12.13 16.15
CA GLN A 91 -28.89 11.44 17.43
C GLN A 91 -30.29 11.52 18.03
N MET A 92 -30.93 10.35 18.17
CA MET A 92 -32.31 10.24 18.65
C MET A 92 -32.30 9.83 20.12
N ASP A 93 -33.03 10.56 20.96
CA ASP A 93 -33.31 10.13 22.32
C ASP A 93 -34.51 9.15 22.30
N ALA A 94 -34.25 7.92 22.73
CA ALA A 94 -35.24 6.85 22.71
C ALA A 94 -36.40 7.06 23.69
N ARG A 95 -36.22 7.82 24.77
CA ARG A 95 -37.24 8.06 25.80
C ARG A 95 -38.22 9.15 25.37
N VAL A 96 -37.70 10.25 24.83
CA VAL A 96 -38.51 11.40 24.38
C VAL A 96 -38.83 11.36 22.88
N GLN A 97 -38.35 10.34 22.15
CA GLN A 97 -38.64 10.10 20.73
C GLN A 97 -38.34 11.30 19.82
N ARG A 98 -37.33 12.10 20.18
CA ARG A 98 -36.94 13.31 19.44
C ARG A 98 -35.46 13.29 19.10
N CYS A 99 -35.11 14.03 18.05
CA CYS A 99 -33.71 14.31 17.72
C CYS A 99 -33.16 15.30 18.75
N THR A 100 -32.17 14.88 19.53
CA THR A 100 -31.50 15.69 20.55
C THR A 100 -30.15 16.24 20.09
N GLY A 101 -29.70 15.86 18.89
CA GLY A 101 -28.46 16.35 18.36
C GLY A 101 -28.06 15.73 17.04
N VAL A 102 -26.89 16.11 16.55
CA VAL A 102 -26.28 15.55 15.33
C VAL A 102 -24.80 15.30 15.56
N GLU A 103 -24.29 14.25 14.94
CA GLU A 103 -22.86 14.01 14.82
C GLU A 103 -22.37 14.45 13.44
N ILE A 104 -21.34 15.30 13.42
CA ILE A 104 -20.72 15.78 12.20
C ILE A 104 -19.65 14.78 11.77
N LEU A 105 -19.83 14.23 10.58
CA LEU A 105 -18.97 13.22 10.00
C LEU A 105 -18.30 13.76 8.75
N LEU A 106 -16.97 13.68 8.72
CA LEU A 106 -16.20 14.05 7.55
C LEU A 106 -16.29 12.97 6.49
N ARG A 107 -16.44 13.40 5.23
CA ARG A 107 -16.44 12.56 4.04
C ARG A 107 -15.55 13.16 2.99
N TRP A 108 -14.80 12.31 2.29
CA TRP A 108 -13.89 12.75 1.24
C TRP A 108 -14.36 12.24 -0.11
N ASN A 109 -14.61 13.17 -1.02
CA ASN A 109 -14.83 12.88 -2.43
C ASN A 109 -13.61 13.33 -3.23
N ASN A 110 -12.67 12.42 -3.41
CA ASN A 110 -11.44 12.67 -4.15
C ASN A 110 -11.75 12.68 -5.66
N PRO A 111 -11.33 13.69 -6.43
CA PRO A 111 -11.66 13.79 -7.86
C PRO A 111 -11.06 12.66 -8.72
N ARG A 112 -10.03 11.97 -8.24
CA ARG A 112 -9.36 10.87 -8.96
C ARG A 112 -9.93 9.51 -8.61
N VAL A 113 -10.27 9.29 -7.34
CA VAL A 113 -10.66 7.97 -6.80
C VAL A 113 -12.16 7.90 -6.50
N GLY A 114 -12.84 9.04 -6.44
CA GLY A 114 -14.22 9.17 -6.01
C GLY A 114 -14.34 9.14 -4.49
N TRP A 115 -15.35 8.44 -4.00
CA TRP A 115 -15.61 8.35 -2.56
C TRP A 115 -14.52 7.57 -1.83
N VAL A 116 -13.89 8.20 -0.84
CA VAL A 116 -12.88 7.58 0.02
C VAL A 116 -13.45 7.39 1.42
N ASP A 117 -13.42 6.15 1.90
CA ASP A 117 -13.93 5.80 3.22
C ASP A 117 -13.07 6.44 4.34
N PRO A 118 -13.68 7.03 5.38
CA PRO A 118 -12.98 7.46 6.60
C PRO A 118 -11.99 6.45 7.16
N ASP A 119 -12.33 5.15 7.14
CA ASP A 119 -11.46 4.11 7.68
C ASP A 119 -10.15 3.97 6.89
N VAL A 120 -10.11 4.47 5.66
CA VAL A 120 -8.90 4.50 4.82
C VAL A 120 -8.06 5.74 5.12
N PHE A 121 -8.65 6.93 5.15
CA PHE A 121 -7.88 8.17 5.21
C PHE A 121 -7.60 8.68 6.64
N ILE A 122 -8.43 8.33 7.64
CA ILE A 122 -8.24 8.77 9.03
C ILE A 122 -6.95 8.20 9.63
N PRO A 123 -6.64 6.89 9.55
CA PRO A 123 -5.39 6.36 10.08
C PRO A 123 -4.16 6.98 9.42
N ILE A 124 -4.27 7.30 8.12
CA ILE A 124 -3.19 7.95 7.38
C ILE A 124 -3.02 9.40 7.85
N ALA A 125 -4.13 10.12 8.06
CA ALA A 125 -4.12 11.47 8.60
C ALA A 125 -3.50 11.51 10.00
N GLU A 126 -3.76 10.51 10.84
CA GLU A 126 -3.18 10.38 12.18
C GLU A 126 -1.67 10.10 12.13
N MET A 127 -1.25 9.08 11.37
CA MET A 127 0.17 8.74 11.21
C MET A 127 1.01 9.92 10.69
N GLN A 128 0.40 10.81 9.91
CA GLN A 128 1.06 11.95 9.28
C GLN A 128 0.80 13.29 10.01
N ASN A 129 0.17 13.27 11.19
CA ASN A 129 -0.24 14.46 11.96
C ASN A 129 -1.16 15.44 11.20
N LEU A 130 -1.79 15.00 10.11
CA LEU A 130 -2.77 15.78 9.35
C LEU A 130 -4.17 15.73 9.95
N ILE A 131 -4.40 14.84 10.92
CA ILE A 131 -5.66 14.83 11.67
C ILE A 131 -5.92 16.16 12.40
N ILE A 132 -4.85 16.87 12.77
CA ILE A 132 -4.93 18.18 13.43
C ILE A 132 -5.56 19.24 12.51
N PRO A 133 -4.99 19.57 11.33
CA PRO A 133 -5.58 20.53 10.41
C PRO A 133 -6.95 20.07 9.88
N LEU A 134 -7.16 18.76 9.71
CA LEU A 134 -8.45 18.20 9.29
C LEU A 134 -9.56 18.48 10.33
N THR A 135 -9.26 18.27 11.62
CA THR A 135 -10.20 18.58 12.70
C THR A 135 -10.50 20.08 12.77
N ARG A 136 -9.47 20.95 12.61
CA ARG A 136 -9.66 22.40 12.55
C ARG A 136 -10.57 22.81 11.39
N TYR A 137 -10.41 22.17 10.24
CA TYR A 137 -11.27 22.36 9.08
C TYR A 137 -12.73 21.98 9.41
N VAL A 138 -12.95 20.80 10.01
CA VAL A 138 -14.29 20.35 10.42
C VAL A 138 -14.95 21.35 11.38
N ILE A 139 -14.24 21.80 12.41
CA ILE A 139 -14.75 22.78 13.37
C ILE A 139 -15.11 24.10 12.67
N SER A 140 -14.21 24.61 11.82
CA SER A 140 -14.44 25.86 11.09
C SER A 140 -15.66 25.78 10.16
N GLU A 141 -15.78 24.69 9.40
CA GLU A 141 -16.91 24.48 8.49
C GLU A 141 -18.22 24.23 9.22
N THR A 142 -18.18 23.57 10.38
CA THR A 142 -19.36 23.40 11.25
C THR A 142 -19.81 24.73 11.83
N ALA A 143 -18.88 25.54 12.33
CA ALA A 143 -19.17 26.86 12.89
C ALA A 143 -19.83 27.80 11.86
N LYS A 144 -19.38 27.78 10.60
CA LYS A 144 -20.01 28.55 9.50
C LYS A 144 -21.47 28.15 9.26
N LYS A 145 -21.80 26.89 9.52
CA LYS A 145 -23.14 26.30 9.32
C LYS A 145 -23.96 26.23 10.61
N LEU A 146 -23.48 26.83 11.72
CA LEU A 146 -24.14 26.74 13.02
C LEU A 146 -25.58 27.26 13.00
N HIS A 147 -25.84 28.29 12.19
CA HIS A 147 -27.17 28.89 11.99
C HIS A 147 -28.20 27.94 11.34
N LEU A 148 -27.76 26.84 10.72
CA LEU A 148 -28.65 25.85 10.11
C LEU A 148 -29.20 24.85 11.14
N PHE A 149 -28.61 24.80 12.33
CA PHE A 149 -29.05 23.91 13.40
C PHE A 149 -30.06 24.60 14.32
N PRO A 150 -30.94 23.83 14.98
CA PRO A 150 -31.84 24.35 16.00
C PRO A 150 -31.07 25.14 17.06
N GLN A 151 -31.58 26.32 17.42
CA GLN A 151 -31.05 27.15 18.51
C GLN A 151 -31.53 26.67 19.90
N ASP A 152 -31.99 25.43 19.99
CA ASP A 152 -32.42 24.80 21.24
C ASP A 152 -31.18 24.54 22.12
N PRO A 153 -31.12 25.04 23.35
CA PRO A 153 -30.02 24.76 24.27
C PRO A 153 -29.78 23.27 24.55
N GLU A 154 -30.81 22.44 24.37
CA GLU A 154 -30.70 20.99 24.52
C GLU A 154 -30.19 20.29 23.25
N PHE A 155 -30.14 20.98 22.10
CA PHE A 155 -29.66 20.41 20.85
C PHE A 155 -28.13 20.39 20.80
N GLN A 156 -27.56 19.19 20.67
CA GLN A 156 -26.12 18.97 20.75
C GLN A 156 -25.50 18.72 19.38
N ILE A 157 -24.37 19.37 19.10
CA ILE A 157 -23.55 19.06 17.93
C ILE A 157 -22.30 18.32 18.39
N GLY A 158 -22.17 17.08 17.93
CA GLY A 158 -21.03 16.21 18.17
C GLY A 158 -19.99 16.34 17.07
N ILE A 159 -18.72 16.53 17.44
CA ILE A 159 -17.60 16.53 16.50
C ILE A 159 -16.54 15.54 17.01
N ASN A 160 -15.99 14.78 16.08
CA ASN A 160 -14.90 13.85 16.34
C ASN A 160 -13.55 14.59 16.33
N ILE A 161 -12.80 14.50 17.42
CA ILE A 161 -11.53 15.22 17.62
C ILE A 161 -10.43 14.23 17.94
N ALA A 162 -9.29 14.39 17.27
CA ALA A 162 -8.11 13.58 17.50
C ALA A 162 -7.53 13.79 18.91
N ALA A 163 -7.10 12.72 19.56
CA ALA A 163 -6.49 12.76 20.90
C ALA A 163 -5.37 13.81 21.10
N PRO A 164 -4.47 14.10 20.12
CA PRO A 164 -3.46 15.15 20.28
C PRO A 164 -4.01 16.56 20.50
N HIS A 165 -5.22 16.88 20.00
CA HIS A 165 -5.87 18.19 20.21
C HIS A 165 -6.27 18.44 21.66
N PHE A 166 -6.40 17.39 22.47
CA PHE A 166 -6.71 17.54 23.90
C PHE A 166 -5.52 18.01 24.75
N LYS A 167 -4.28 17.89 24.24
CA LYS A 167 -3.09 18.32 25.00
C LYS A 167 -2.90 19.84 25.07
N ASP A 168 -3.50 20.59 24.14
CA ASP A 168 -3.32 22.04 24.04
C ASP A 168 -4.53 22.87 24.55
N GLY A 169 -5.47 22.25 25.27
CA GLY A 169 -6.47 22.97 26.09
C GLY A 169 -7.55 23.76 25.34
N ALA A 170 -7.64 23.70 24.01
CA ALA A 170 -8.69 24.37 23.24
C ALA A 170 -9.95 23.50 23.12
N ALA A 171 -10.65 23.27 24.23
CA ALA A 171 -12.00 22.73 24.20
C ALA A 171 -12.93 23.82 23.62
N ALA A 172 -13.48 23.59 22.43
CA ALA A 172 -14.43 24.51 21.82
C ALA A 172 -15.72 24.54 22.68
N GLU A 173 -15.95 25.65 23.39
CA GLU A 173 -17.20 25.89 24.10
C GLU A 173 -18.39 25.71 23.15
N GLY A 174 -19.35 24.86 23.52
CA GLY A 174 -20.57 24.58 22.75
C GLY A 174 -20.61 23.26 21.98
N PHE A 175 -19.52 22.48 21.91
CA PHE A 175 -19.50 21.19 21.22
C PHE A 175 -19.25 20.02 22.16
N ARG A 176 -19.99 18.92 22.00
CA ARG A 176 -19.68 17.66 22.69
C ARG A 176 -18.64 16.91 21.87
N THR A 177 -17.43 16.82 22.41
CA THR A 177 -16.32 16.16 21.73
C THR A 177 -16.39 14.65 21.95
N LYS A 178 -16.31 13.86 20.86
CA LYS A 178 -16.05 12.42 20.93
C LYS A 178 -14.62 12.15 20.46
N LEU A 179 -13.92 11.30 21.19
CA LEU A 179 -12.60 10.81 20.79
C LEU A 179 -12.81 9.75 19.72
N VAL A 180 -12.05 9.88 18.63
CA VAL A 180 -11.84 8.82 17.64
C VAL A 180 -10.45 8.25 17.88
#